data_AF-A0A2P8I256-F1
#
_entry.id   AF-A0A2P8I256-F1
#
_cell.length_a   1.000
_cell.length_b   1.000
_cell.length_c   1.000
_cell.angle_alpha   90.00
_cell.angle_beta   90.00
_cell.angle_gamma   90.00
#
_symmetry.space_group_name_H-M   'P 1'
#
loop_
_entity.id
_entity.type
_entity.pdbx_description
1 polymer ?
#
loop_
_entity_poly.entity_id
_entity_poly.type
_entity_poly.pdbx_seq_one_letter_code
_entity_poly.pdbx_strand_id
1 'polypeptide(L)'
;MNSTARARTARRLGRALVGLGTVAGFALVAPGTALAIPPGCTQTGSNFVCTAGIPAGQVLDGTSANNIITITGGPVNGTVNGLGGNDTITVTGVAGVSGPNGAPGANGTAGTPAGTAGGNGGVGTGGGVAVGGTGIIDGGLGTDSITVTGGAGGNGGNGGAGGTGLGSGAGGAGGNGGVGGVGGAGNAGLIHGGAGNDTVNTTGGKGGNGGLGALGGNGGLTAGGAGAGGIGGAAGVGGVGNSGTVNGGTADAGLDTVTATGGAGGSGAAGGVGGCGSGGGAGGVGGAGGAGGIGNSGTINGGAGVDTLKANGGSGGAGGVGGKGGNGISATQPGGAGGVGGAGGSGGVGNSGAVNGDLGADVITVTGGNGGNGGAGGNGGTGCNGPGGAGGLGGAAGAGGLGNTGTVEAGTTVVNGNSGSVGPNGVAGVNNGGVCSC
;
A
#
# COMPACT_ATOMS: atom_id res chain seq x y z
N MET A 1 -4.35 66.00 -17.71
CA MET A 1 -3.10 66.69 -17.33
C MET A 1 -1.94 65.80 -17.75
N ASN A 2 -1.07 66.35 -18.61
CA ASN A 2 0.37 66.09 -18.85
C ASN A 2 0.93 64.68 -18.51
N SER A 3 1.76 64.01 -19.32
CA SER A 3 2.68 64.46 -20.36
C SER A 3 3.13 63.27 -21.21
N THR A 4 3.24 63.50 -22.52
CA THR A 4 4.02 62.77 -23.51
C THR A 4 5.51 62.67 -23.18
N ALA A 5 6.14 61.55 -23.54
CA ALA A 5 7.54 61.52 -24.00
C ALA A 5 7.72 60.49 -25.13
N ARG A 6 7.84 61.03 -26.35
CA ARG A 6 8.39 60.36 -27.53
C ARG A 6 9.92 60.29 -27.40
N ALA A 7 10.52 59.16 -27.77
CA ALA A 7 11.89 59.11 -28.26
C ALA A 7 11.90 58.52 -29.67
N ARG A 8 12.63 59.20 -30.54
CA ARG A 8 12.64 59.08 -32.00
C ARG A 8 13.98 58.46 -32.44
N THR A 9 13.90 57.55 -33.41
CA THR A 9 14.86 57.27 -34.51
C THR A 9 16.33 56.92 -34.24
N ALA A 10 16.78 55.81 -34.85
CA ALA A 10 17.81 55.87 -35.89
C ALA A 10 17.74 54.65 -36.84
N ARG A 11 17.57 54.95 -38.14
CA ARG A 11 17.85 54.06 -39.28
C ARG A 11 19.36 53.82 -39.39
N ARG A 12 19.78 52.64 -39.86
CA ARG A 12 20.84 52.51 -40.87
C ARG A 12 20.70 51.21 -41.66
N LEU A 13 20.47 51.39 -42.95
CA LEU A 13 20.73 50.42 -44.02
C LEU A 13 22.24 50.23 -44.17
N GLY A 14 22.67 48.98 -44.35
CA GLY A 14 24.01 48.61 -44.81
C GLY A 14 23.93 47.33 -45.62
N ARG A 15 24.15 47.45 -46.93
CA ARG A 15 24.11 46.37 -47.93
C ARG A 15 25.41 45.54 -47.92
N ALA A 16 25.21 44.24 -48.17
CA ALA A 16 25.99 43.32 -49.00
C ALA A 16 27.47 43.03 -48.69
N LEU A 17 27.78 41.73 -48.51
CA LEU A 17 28.79 41.07 -49.34
C LEU A 17 28.48 39.56 -49.47
N VAL A 18 28.37 39.11 -50.71
CA VAL A 18 28.29 37.71 -51.11
C VAL A 18 29.71 37.14 -51.08
N GLY A 19 29.93 36.12 -50.25
CA GLY A 19 31.12 35.29 -50.28
C GLY A 19 30.73 33.86 -50.62
N LEU A 20 30.79 33.50 -51.90
CA LEU A 20 30.81 32.09 -52.33
C LEU A 20 32.20 31.53 -52.02
N GLY A 21 32.34 30.90 -50.85
CA GLY A 21 33.46 30.04 -50.52
C GLY A 21 33.04 28.58 -50.67
N THR A 22 33.58 27.89 -51.66
CA THR A 22 33.57 26.42 -51.71
C THR A 22 34.44 25.89 -50.57
N VAL A 23 33.82 25.60 -49.43
CA VAL A 23 34.45 24.86 -48.34
C VAL A 23 34.33 23.38 -48.67
N ALA A 24 35.47 22.72 -48.88
CA ALA A 24 35.53 21.26 -48.88
C ALA A 24 35.06 20.78 -47.50
N GLY A 25 33.81 20.31 -47.43
CA GLY A 25 33.18 19.83 -46.21
C GLY A 25 33.85 18.53 -45.77
N PHE A 26 34.86 18.66 -44.90
CA PHE A 26 35.15 17.59 -43.97
C PHE A 26 33.97 17.51 -43.01
N ALA A 27 33.06 16.58 -43.25
CA ALA A 27 32.09 16.17 -42.27
C ALA A 27 32.86 15.54 -41.11
N LEU A 28 33.19 16.36 -40.11
CA LEU A 28 33.59 15.85 -38.81
C LEU A 28 32.34 15.14 -38.27
N VAL A 29 32.27 13.82 -38.47
CA VAL A 29 31.32 12.98 -37.75
C VAL A 29 31.73 13.08 -36.29
N ALA A 30 31.16 14.05 -35.59
CA ALA A 30 31.25 14.09 -34.14
C ALA A 30 30.73 12.73 -33.67
N PRO A 31 31.50 11.96 -32.88
CA PRO A 31 30.98 10.73 -32.31
C PRO A 31 29.67 11.10 -31.61
N GLY A 32 28.56 10.52 -32.07
CA GLY A 32 27.25 10.78 -31.49
C GLY A 32 27.41 10.64 -29.98
N THR A 33 27.12 11.71 -29.24
CA THR A 33 27.15 11.67 -27.79
C THR A 33 26.21 10.55 -27.40
N ALA A 34 26.75 9.40 -26.97
CA ALA A 34 25.94 8.35 -26.40
C ALA A 34 25.19 9.01 -25.25
N LEU A 35 23.87 9.17 -25.40
CA LEU A 35 23.03 9.73 -24.36
C LEU A 35 23.32 8.93 -23.11
N ALA A 36 23.83 9.61 -22.09
CA ALA A 36 24.30 8.95 -20.89
C ALA A 36 23.08 8.29 -20.24
N ILE A 37 23.05 6.95 -20.26
CA ILE A 37 22.04 6.16 -19.56
C ILE A 37 22.01 6.64 -18.09
N PRO A 38 20.83 6.97 -17.53
CA PRO A 38 20.71 7.41 -16.15
C PRO A 38 21.46 6.50 -15.15
N PRO A 39 22.05 7.03 -14.07
CA PRO A 39 22.71 6.20 -13.07
C PRO A 39 21.79 5.14 -12.50
N GLY A 40 22.28 3.91 -12.43
CA GLY A 40 21.48 2.75 -11.98
C GLY A 40 20.66 2.10 -13.09
N CYS A 41 20.74 2.59 -14.33
CA CYS A 41 20.18 1.94 -15.50
C CYS A 41 21.25 1.19 -16.31
N THR A 42 20.84 0.09 -16.93
CA THR A 42 21.65 -0.71 -17.86
C THR A 42 20.83 -0.99 -19.11
N GLN A 43 21.50 -1.04 -20.27
CA GLN A 43 20.87 -1.31 -21.56
C GLN A 43 21.48 -2.57 -22.19
N THR A 44 20.66 -3.44 -22.75
CA THR A 44 21.08 -4.56 -23.59
C THR A 44 20.16 -4.64 -24.81
N GLY A 45 20.61 -4.10 -25.94
CA GLY A 45 19.74 -3.91 -27.11
C GLY A 45 18.61 -2.92 -26.79
N SER A 46 17.36 -3.34 -27.01
CA SER A 46 16.15 -2.56 -26.70
C SER A 46 15.61 -2.79 -25.28
N ASN A 47 16.34 -3.52 -24.45
CA ASN A 47 15.96 -3.78 -23.06
C ASN A 47 16.70 -2.84 -22.10
N PHE A 48 15.95 -2.18 -21.22
CA PHE A 48 16.47 -1.26 -20.21
C PHE A 48 16.06 -1.73 -18.82
N VAL A 49 17.01 -1.80 -17.89
CA VAL A 49 16.75 -2.13 -16.49
C VAL A 49 17.36 -1.08 -15.59
N CYS A 50 16.51 -0.41 -14.82
CA CYS A 50 16.87 0.63 -13.86
C CYS A 50 16.54 0.16 -12.44
N THR A 51 17.52 0.15 -11.54
CA THR A 51 17.33 -0.31 -10.14
C THR A 51 17.33 0.82 -9.11
N ALA A 52 17.43 2.07 -9.56
CA ALA A 52 17.47 3.26 -8.70
C ALA A 52 16.38 4.30 -9.07
N GLY A 53 15.40 3.91 -9.89
CA GLY A 53 14.47 4.85 -10.50
C GLY A 53 15.13 5.74 -11.57
N ILE A 54 14.47 6.85 -11.91
CA ILE A 54 15.00 7.88 -12.81
C ILE A 54 15.00 9.20 -12.05
N PRO A 55 16.17 9.77 -11.70
CA PRO A 55 16.24 11.02 -10.95
C PRO A 55 15.62 12.21 -11.69
N ALA A 56 15.16 13.21 -10.93
CA ALA A 56 14.63 14.45 -11.51
C ALA A 56 15.66 15.12 -12.43
N GLY A 57 15.18 15.62 -13.58
CA GLY A 57 16.02 16.26 -14.59
C GLY A 57 16.83 15.30 -15.46
N GLN A 58 16.71 13.99 -15.25
CA GLN A 58 17.30 12.99 -16.15
C GLN A 58 16.27 12.43 -17.11
N VAL A 59 16.76 11.94 -18.25
CA VAL A 59 15.94 11.38 -19.33
C VAL A 59 16.46 9.99 -19.66
N LEU A 60 15.57 9.01 -19.68
CA LEU A 60 15.80 7.70 -20.28
C LEU A 60 15.06 7.67 -21.62
N ASP A 61 15.82 7.67 -22.71
CA ASP A 61 15.29 7.51 -24.05
C ASP A 61 15.39 6.05 -24.48
N GLY A 62 14.28 5.50 -24.96
CA GLY A 62 14.19 4.20 -25.62
C GLY A 62 14.86 4.20 -26.99
N THR A 63 14.43 3.29 -27.85
CA THR A 63 14.92 3.17 -29.23
C THR A 63 13.75 3.29 -30.19
N SER A 64 13.99 3.38 -31.50
CA SER A 64 12.90 3.31 -32.50
C SER A 64 12.37 1.88 -32.73
N ALA A 65 12.54 0.99 -31.76
CA ALA A 65 12.22 -0.42 -31.84
C ALA A 65 11.63 -0.84 -30.50
N ASN A 66 10.77 -1.86 -30.51
CA ASN A 66 10.06 -2.37 -29.35
C ASN A 66 10.95 -2.50 -28.10
N ASN A 67 10.72 -1.65 -27.12
CA ASN A 67 11.47 -1.56 -25.90
C ASN A 67 10.85 -2.37 -24.77
N ILE A 68 11.72 -2.90 -23.91
CA ILE A 68 11.31 -3.45 -22.62
C ILE A 68 12.03 -2.64 -21.54
N ILE A 69 11.32 -1.71 -20.92
CA ILE A 69 11.86 -0.80 -19.91
C ILE A 69 11.33 -1.25 -18.54
N THR A 70 12.23 -1.71 -17.67
CA THR A 70 11.90 -2.12 -16.30
C THR A 70 12.58 -1.21 -15.30
N ILE A 71 11.79 -0.53 -14.48
CA ILE A 71 12.26 0.43 -13.47
C ILE A 71 11.81 -0.04 -12.09
N THR A 72 12.78 -0.26 -11.21
CA THR A 72 12.59 -0.72 -9.83
C THR A 72 13.53 0.03 -8.90
N GLY A 73 13.32 -0.10 -7.59
CA GLY A 73 14.26 0.37 -6.57
C GLY A 73 14.32 1.89 -6.35
N GLY A 74 13.52 2.68 -7.09
CA GLY A 74 13.33 4.10 -6.86
C GLY A 74 12.21 4.68 -7.72
N PRO A 75 11.69 5.88 -7.38
CA PRO A 75 10.66 6.53 -8.18
C PRO A 75 11.20 7.00 -9.54
N VAL A 76 10.32 7.09 -10.53
CA VAL A 76 10.53 7.90 -11.73
C VAL A 76 10.19 9.35 -11.40
N ASN A 77 11.23 10.18 -11.22
CA ASN A 77 11.10 11.63 -11.02
C ASN A 77 11.61 12.44 -12.23
N GLY A 78 12.35 11.80 -13.14
CA GLY A 78 12.73 12.33 -14.45
C GLY A 78 11.78 11.86 -15.55
N THR A 79 12.29 11.74 -16.77
CA THR A 79 11.51 11.39 -17.97
C THR A 79 11.90 10.01 -18.49
N VAL A 80 10.90 9.22 -18.90
CA VAL A 80 11.06 7.97 -19.65
C VAL A 80 10.31 8.13 -20.97
N ASN A 81 11.00 7.97 -22.09
CA ASN A 81 10.42 8.05 -23.43
C ASN A 81 10.61 6.69 -24.12
N GLY A 82 9.53 6.00 -24.51
CA GLY A 82 9.62 4.80 -25.35
C GLY A 82 10.10 5.11 -26.78
N LEU A 83 9.70 6.29 -27.28
CA LEU A 83 9.96 6.84 -28.61
C LEU A 83 9.15 6.17 -29.71
N GLY A 84 9.52 4.98 -30.18
CA GLY A 84 8.79 4.36 -31.29
C GLY A 84 8.92 2.85 -31.31
N GLY A 85 7.90 2.19 -31.85
CA GLY A 85 7.75 0.74 -31.73
C GLY A 85 6.71 0.41 -30.67
N ASN A 86 6.49 -0.88 -30.41
CA ASN A 86 5.52 -1.28 -29.38
C ASN A 86 6.29 -1.55 -28.08
N ASP A 87 6.18 -0.63 -27.14
CA ASP A 87 7.00 -0.59 -25.95
C ASP A 87 6.28 -1.19 -24.74
N THR A 88 7.05 -1.82 -23.87
CA THR A 88 6.58 -2.33 -22.58
C THR A 88 7.35 -1.62 -21.48
N ILE A 89 6.67 -0.75 -20.74
CA ILE A 89 7.24 0.03 -19.65
C ILE A 89 6.66 -0.46 -18.33
N THR A 90 7.50 -0.99 -17.45
CA THR A 90 7.10 -1.47 -16.12
C THR A 90 7.83 -0.69 -15.04
N VAL A 91 7.09 -0.04 -14.14
CA VAL A 91 7.62 0.75 -13.02
C VAL A 91 7.07 0.22 -11.70
N THR A 92 7.95 -0.11 -10.76
CA THR A 92 7.56 -0.57 -9.42
C THR A 92 8.21 0.27 -8.33
N GLY A 93 7.39 0.86 -7.47
CA GLY A 93 7.82 1.62 -6.29
C GLY A 93 8.48 0.72 -5.24
N VAL A 94 9.29 1.33 -4.38
CA VAL A 94 10.05 0.60 -3.34
C VAL A 94 9.12 0.10 -2.24
N ALA A 95 9.20 -1.18 -1.88
CA ALA A 95 8.44 -1.70 -0.74
C ALA A 95 8.95 -1.09 0.59
N GLY A 96 8.02 -0.85 1.51
CA GLY A 96 8.34 -0.44 2.87
C GLY A 96 9.03 -1.56 3.66
N VAL A 97 9.76 -1.15 4.69
CA VAL A 97 10.48 -2.04 5.60
C VAL A 97 9.60 -2.41 6.78
N SER A 98 9.73 -3.64 7.26
CA SER A 98 8.97 -4.08 8.43
C SER A 98 9.43 -3.36 9.70
N GLY A 99 8.49 -3.07 10.59
CA GLY A 99 8.80 -2.52 11.90
C GLY A 99 9.58 -3.53 12.77
N PRO A 100 10.44 -3.06 13.69
CA PRO A 100 11.16 -3.94 14.60
C PRO A 100 10.21 -4.65 15.58
N ASN A 101 10.56 -5.85 16.02
CA ASN A 101 9.79 -6.55 17.05
C ASN A 101 10.00 -5.89 18.43
N GLY A 102 8.98 -5.97 19.27
CA GLY A 102 9.05 -5.56 20.66
C GLY A 102 9.95 -6.49 21.48
N ALA A 103 10.71 -5.92 22.42
CA ALA A 103 11.54 -6.70 23.33
C ALA A 103 10.67 -7.55 24.29
N PRO A 104 11.07 -8.77 24.63
CA PRO A 104 10.38 -9.55 25.67
C PRO A 104 10.41 -8.84 27.03
N GLY A 105 9.38 -9.04 27.83
CA GLY A 105 9.33 -8.64 29.22
C GLY A 105 10.29 -9.46 30.08
N ALA A 106 10.80 -8.85 31.15
CA ALA A 106 11.63 -9.53 32.12
C ALA A 106 10.78 -10.42 33.04
N ASN A 107 11.32 -11.58 33.40
CA ASN A 107 10.70 -12.44 34.41
C ASN A 107 10.76 -11.77 35.80
N GLY A 108 9.79 -12.13 36.64
CA GLY A 108 9.78 -11.75 38.03
C GLY A 108 10.99 -12.30 38.78
N THR A 109 11.41 -11.56 39.80
CA THR A 109 12.52 -11.93 40.70
C THR A 109 12.02 -11.99 42.14
N ALA A 110 12.86 -12.42 43.08
CA ALA A 110 12.49 -12.42 44.49
C ALA A 110 12.13 -11.01 45.03
N GLY A 111 12.74 -9.95 44.48
CA GLY A 111 12.46 -8.56 44.86
C GLY A 111 11.30 -7.92 44.10
N THR A 112 11.02 -8.40 42.88
CA THR A 112 9.89 -7.96 42.05
C THR A 112 9.18 -9.18 41.47
N PRO A 113 8.29 -9.85 42.23
CA PRO A 113 7.76 -11.16 41.84
C PRO A 113 6.96 -11.15 40.53
N ALA A 114 6.36 -10.02 40.14
CA ALA A 114 5.64 -9.92 38.88
C ALA A 114 6.59 -9.81 37.67
N GLY A 115 6.26 -10.51 36.59
CA GLY A 115 6.91 -10.32 35.30
C GLY A 115 6.52 -8.98 34.68
N THR A 116 7.42 -8.38 33.90
CA THR A 116 7.12 -7.12 33.20
C THR A 116 6.41 -7.40 31.87
N ALA A 117 5.66 -6.42 31.39
CA ALA A 117 5.06 -6.50 30.06
C ALA A 117 6.13 -6.57 28.96
N GLY A 118 5.79 -7.22 27.85
CA GLY A 118 6.58 -7.15 26.64
C GLY A 118 6.43 -5.80 25.93
N GLY A 119 7.46 -5.40 25.20
CA GLY A 119 7.45 -4.17 24.39
C GLY A 119 6.54 -4.28 23.18
N ASN A 120 6.09 -3.13 22.67
CA ASN A 120 5.30 -3.08 21.44
C ASN A 120 6.19 -3.28 20.21
N GLY A 121 5.62 -3.87 19.17
CA GLY A 121 6.22 -3.88 17.84
C GLY A 121 6.21 -2.48 17.21
N GLY A 122 7.23 -2.18 16.43
CA GLY A 122 7.35 -0.93 15.70
C GLY A 122 6.46 -0.88 14.46
N VAL A 123 6.23 0.34 13.97
CA VAL A 123 5.42 0.59 12.77
C VAL A 123 6.21 0.24 11.52
N GLY A 124 5.58 -0.42 10.54
CA GLY A 124 6.16 -0.65 9.22
C GLY A 124 6.22 0.65 8.41
N THR A 125 7.26 0.85 7.61
CA THR A 125 7.39 2.09 6.82
C THR A 125 6.40 2.10 5.65
N GLY A 126 6.05 3.28 5.16
CA GLY A 126 5.28 3.40 3.93
C GLY A 126 6.02 2.83 2.71
N GLY A 127 5.27 2.41 1.70
CA GLY A 127 5.79 2.09 0.38
C GLY A 127 6.07 3.35 -0.44
N GLY A 128 7.06 3.26 -1.32
CA GLY A 128 7.49 4.32 -2.21
C GLY A 128 6.53 4.54 -3.38
N VAL A 129 6.44 5.79 -3.82
CA VAL A 129 5.73 6.15 -5.05
C VAL A 129 6.48 5.59 -6.26
N ALA A 130 5.77 5.08 -7.27
CA ALA A 130 6.41 4.57 -8.48
C ALA A 130 6.75 5.68 -9.49
N VAL A 131 5.80 6.57 -9.80
CA VAL A 131 6.05 7.79 -10.59
C VAL A 131 5.79 9.01 -9.72
N GLY A 132 6.85 9.77 -9.41
CA GLY A 132 6.75 10.94 -8.55
C GLY A 132 6.11 12.14 -9.24
N GLY A 133 5.86 13.22 -8.49
CA GLY A 133 5.13 14.39 -8.98
C GLY A 133 5.78 15.15 -10.15
N THR A 134 7.08 14.96 -10.38
CA THR A 134 7.81 15.49 -11.55
C THR A 134 8.09 14.43 -12.61
N GLY A 135 7.75 13.17 -12.33
CA GLY A 135 7.99 12.04 -13.21
C GLY A 135 7.10 12.13 -14.46
N ILE A 136 7.70 11.81 -15.59
CA ILE A 136 7.02 11.72 -16.88
C ILE A 136 7.32 10.37 -17.51
N ILE A 137 6.28 9.66 -17.94
CA ILE A 137 6.40 8.51 -18.82
C ILE A 137 5.63 8.82 -20.10
N ASP A 138 6.25 8.58 -21.23
CA ASP A 138 5.67 8.72 -22.56
C ASP A 138 5.98 7.44 -23.35
N GLY A 139 4.95 6.71 -23.81
CA GLY A 139 5.14 5.52 -24.66
C GLY A 139 5.69 5.89 -26.03
N GLY A 140 5.30 7.04 -26.58
CA GLY A 140 5.74 7.49 -27.89
C GLY A 140 4.82 7.02 -29.01
N LEU A 141 5.38 6.50 -30.10
CA LEU A 141 4.60 6.01 -31.25
C LEU A 141 4.50 4.48 -31.21
N GLY A 142 3.30 3.92 -31.20
CA GLY A 142 3.14 2.47 -31.29
C GLY A 142 1.90 1.94 -30.60
N THR A 143 1.96 0.69 -30.16
CA THR A 143 0.96 0.09 -29.27
C THR A 143 1.68 -0.24 -27.99
N ASP A 144 1.59 0.66 -27.03
CA ASP A 144 2.41 0.65 -25.84
C ASP A 144 1.69 0.06 -24.64
N SER A 145 2.45 -0.59 -23.77
CA SER A 145 1.97 -1.18 -22.52
C SER A 145 2.73 -0.60 -21.35
N ILE A 146 2.11 0.33 -20.64
CA ILE A 146 2.67 1.01 -19.47
C ILE A 146 2.02 0.46 -18.20
N THR A 147 2.80 -0.18 -17.34
CA THR A 147 2.34 -0.67 -16.03
C THR A 147 3.13 -0.01 -14.90
N VAL A 148 2.42 0.66 -14.00
CA VAL A 148 3.00 1.40 -12.87
C VAL A 148 2.38 0.90 -11.57
N THR A 149 3.20 0.40 -10.65
CA THR A 149 2.74 -0.12 -9.36
C THR A 149 3.46 0.53 -8.19
N GLY A 150 2.73 1.20 -7.31
CA GLY A 150 3.28 1.76 -6.08
C GLY A 150 3.87 0.68 -5.17
N GLY A 151 4.87 1.03 -4.37
CA GLY A 151 5.50 0.10 -3.45
C GLY A 151 4.53 -0.34 -2.34
N ALA A 152 4.56 -1.61 -1.94
CA ALA A 152 3.77 -2.08 -0.80
C ALA A 152 4.25 -1.42 0.51
N GLY A 153 3.35 -1.23 1.47
CA GLY A 153 3.73 -0.82 2.83
C GLY A 153 4.43 -1.94 3.57
N GLY A 154 5.36 -1.58 4.46
CA GLY A 154 6.06 -2.53 5.32
C GLY A 154 5.16 -3.08 6.42
N ASN A 155 5.39 -4.31 6.87
CA ASN A 155 4.57 -4.89 7.94
C ASN A 155 4.88 -4.27 9.31
N GLY A 156 3.92 -4.25 10.22
CA GLY A 156 4.20 -3.95 11.62
C GLY A 156 5.07 -5.03 12.27
N GLY A 157 5.92 -4.64 13.22
CA GLY A 157 6.68 -5.59 14.02
C GLY A 157 5.79 -6.33 15.02
N ASN A 158 6.16 -7.55 15.42
CA ASN A 158 5.42 -8.28 16.43
C ASN A 158 5.65 -7.67 17.83
N GLY A 159 4.67 -7.81 18.72
CA GLY A 159 4.89 -7.51 20.14
C GLY A 159 5.89 -8.46 20.79
N GLY A 160 6.49 -8.05 21.91
CA GLY A 160 7.32 -8.90 22.76
C GLY A 160 6.48 -9.73 23.74
N ALA A 161 6.88 -10.96 24.05
CA ALA A 161 6.18 -11.77 25.05
C ALA A 161 6.24 -11.13 26.45
N GLY A 162 5.20 -11.30 27.24
CA GLY A 162 5.20 -10.90 28.65
C GLY A 162 6.11 -11.79 29.50
N GLY A 163 6.78 -11.21 30.49
CA GLY A 163 7.63 -11.95 31.41
C GLY A 163 6.82 -12.86 32.34
N THR A 164 7.40 -13.99 32.76
CA THR A 164 6.76 -14.89 33.72
C THR A 164 6.80 -14.31 35.14
N GLY A 165 5.79 -14.57 35.95
CA GLY A 165 5.79 -14.26 37.38
C GLY A 165 6.53 -15.32 38.20
N LEU A 166 7.14 -14.91 39.31
CA LEU A 166 7.81 -15.78 40.27
C LEU A 166 6.95 -15.95 41.54
N GLY A 167 6.77 -17.18 42.01
CA GLY A 167 6.06 -17.47 43.26
C GLY A 167 4.60 -17.04 43.22
N SER A 168 4.23 -15.99 43.93
CA SER A 168 2.89 -15.39 43.90
C SER A 168 2.75 -14.24 42.89
N GLY A 169 3.81 -13.90 42.16
CA GLY A 169 3.82 -12.79 41.21
C GLY A 169 3.01 -13.08 39.95
N ALA A 170 2.37 -12.04 39.41
CA ALA A 170 1.63 -12.14 38.15
C ALA A 170 2.56 -12.23 36.93
N GLY A 171 2.06 -12.82 35.85
CA GLY A 171 2.70 -12.74 34.55
C GLY A 171 2.52 -11.36 33.92
N GLY A 172 3.53 -10.89 33.20
CA GLY A 172 3.47 -9.65 32.44
C GLY A 172 2.56 -9.80 31.22
N ALA A 173 1.92 -8.72 30.79
CA ALA A 173 1.14 -8.73 29.55
C ALA A 173 2.04 -8.90 28.31
N GLY A 174 1.50 -9.52 27.26
CA GLY A 174 2.12 -9.51 25.94
C GLY A 174 2.11 -8.10 25.35
N GLY A 175 3.17 -7.76 24.64
CA GLY A 175 3.27 -6.50 23.90
C GLY A 175 2.33 -6.47 22.69
N ASN A 176 1.93 -5.27 22.30
CA ASN A 176 1.08 -5.07 21.13
C ASN A 176 1.89 -5.21 19.84
N GLY A 177 1.27 -5.73 18.79
CA GLY A 177 1.81 -5.67 17.45
C GLY A 177 1.83 -4.25 16.88
N GLY A 178 2.83 -3.97 16.05
CA GLY A 178 2.99 -2.71 15.37
C GLY A 178 2.00 -2.54 14.21
N VAL A 179 1.79 -1.29 13.80
CA VAL A 179 0.91 -0.96 12.67
C VAL A 179 1.62 -1.20 11.34
N GLY A 180 0.91 -1.72 10.34
CA GLY A 180 1.41 -1.83 8.97
C GLY A 180 1.54 -0.47 8.28
N GLY A 181 2.54 -0.33 7.40
CA GLY A 181 2.80 0.87 6.64
C GLY A 181 1.79 1.10 5.51
N VAL A 182 1.62 2.36 5.11
CA VAL A 182 0.75 2.74 3.98
C VAL A 182 1.36 2.28 2.66
N GLY A 183 0.55 1.82 1.70
CA GLY A 183 1.02 1.55 0.33
C GLY A 183 1.35 2.83 -0.44
N GLY A 184 2.39 2.80 -1.27
CA GLY A 184 2.80 3.94 -2.09
C GLY A 184 1.85 4.21 -3.25
N ALA A 185 1.82 5.44 -3.77
CA ALA A 185 1.04 5.74 -4.95
C ALA A 185 1.64 5.08 -6.21
N GLY A 186 0.78 4.65 -7.14
CA GLY A 186 1.21 4.24 -8.47
C GLY A 186 1.76 5.44 -9.24
N ASN A 187 0.87 6.34 -9.65
CA ASN A 187 1.23 7.56 -10.38
C ASN A 187 0.89 8.83 -9.60
N ALA A 188 1.88 9.69 -9.40
CA ALA A 188 1.70 11.08 -8.96
C ALA A 188 2.14 12.12 -9.99
N GLY A 189 2.75 11.68 -11.10
CA GLY A 189 3.27 12.53 -12.17
C GLY A 189 2.39 12.49 -13.42
N LEU A 190 3.02 12.52 -14.59
CA LEU A 190 2.35 12.44 -15.89
C LEU A 190 2.68 11.12 -16.58
N ILE A 191 1.66 10.43 -17.07
CA ILE A 191 1.80 9.29 -17.97
C ILE A 191 1.05 9.62 -19.25
N HIS A 192 1.73 9.53 -20.39
CA HIS A 192 1.17 9.59 -21.73
C HIS A 192 1.25 8.21 -22.37
N GLY A 193 0.14 7.72 -22.92
CA GLY A 193 0.13 6.51 -23.75
C GLY A 193 1.01 6.74 -24.97
N GLY A 194 0.66 7.77 -25.74
CA GLY A 194 1.41 8.12 -26.93
C GLY A 194 0.48 8.31 -28.12
N ALA A 195 0.89 7.79 -29.28
CA ALA A 195 0.03 7.63 -30.43
C ALA A 195 -0.04 6.16 -30.85
N GLY A 196 -1.25 5.66 -31.03
CA GLY A 196 -1.62 4.32 -31.42
C GLY A 196 -2.56 3.69 -30.39
N ASN A 197 -2.53 2.38 -30.19
CA ASN A 197 -3.48 1.74 -29.28
C ASN A 197 -2.77 1.40 -27.97
N ASP A 198 -2.94 2.23 -26.95
CA ASP A 198 -2.12 2.12 -25.75
C ASP A 198 -2.86 1.51 -24.57
N THR A 199 -2.11 0.84 -23.70
CA THR A 199 -2.62 0.31 -22.44
C THR A 199 -1.82 0.89 -21.29
N VAL A 200 -2.49 1.68 -20.44
CA VAL A 200 -1.89 2.25 -19.23
C VAL A 200 -2.58 1.67 -18.00
N ASN A 201 -1.83 0.96 -17.16
CA ASN A 201 -2.31 0.45 -15.89
C ASN A 201 -1.52 1.05 -14.73
N THR A 202 -2.19 1.81 -13.87
CA THR A 202 -1.62 2.37 -12.64
C THR A 202 -2.25 1.69 -11.43
N THR A 203 -1.44 1.18 -10.51
CA THR A 203 -1.89 0.47 -9.32
C THR A 203 -1.22 1.02 -8.07
N GLY A 204 -2.01 1.37 -7.05
CA GLY A 204 -1.48 1.75 -5.75
C GLY A 204 -0.84 0.54 -5.05
N GLY A 205 0.18 0.78 -4.25
CA GLY A 205 0.80 -0.26 -3.44
C GLY A 205 -0.17 -0.81 -2.40
N LYS A 206 -0.07 -2.10 -2.09
CA LYS A 206 -0.83 -2.70 -0.99
C LYS A 206 -0.38 -2.13 0.36
N GLY A 207 -1.30 -1.90 1.28
CA GLY A 207 -0.95 -1.57 2.67
C GLY A 207 -0.27 -2.74 3.40
N GLY A 208 0.69 -2.43 4.27
CA GLY A 208 1.39 -3.42 5.09
C GLY A 208 0.47 -4.12 6.08
N ASN A 209 0.76 -5.37 6.41
CA ASN A 209 0.00 -6.08 7.44
C ASN A 209 0.36 -5.55 8.83
N GLY A 210 -0.55 -5.68 9.78
CA GLY A 210 -0.20 -5.46 11.20
C GLY A 210 0.78 -6.52 11.71
N GLY A 211 1.48 -6.21 12.79
CA GLY A 211 2.30 -7.19 13.52
C GLY A 211 1.48 -7.99 14.53
N LEU A 212 1.89 -9.20 14.86
CA LEU A 212 1.16 -10.05 15.81
C LEU A 212 1.21 -9.48 17.23
N GLY A 213 0.10 -9.62 17.97
CA GLY A 213 0.09 -9.44 19.42
C GLY A 213 0.81 -10.61 20.10
N ALA A 214 1.55 -10.33 21.16
CA ALA A 214 2.41 -11.34 21.78
C ALA A 214 1.72 -12.12 22.90
N LEU A 215 2.33 -13.24 23.31
CA LEU A 215 1.86 -14.04 24.43
C LEU A 215 1.92 -13.26 25.75
N GLY A 216 0.89 -13.42 26.58
CA GLY A 216 0.95 -13.06 27.99
C GLY A 216 1.85 -14.02 28.77
N GLY A 217 2.57 -13.49 29.76
CA GLY A 217 3.41 -14.27 30.64
C GLY A 217 2.58 -15.14 31.58
N ASN A 218 3.13 -16.29 31.96
CA ASN A 218 2.50 -17.14 32.97
C ASN A 218 2.61 -16.50 34.35
N GLY A 219 1.58 -16.63 35.17
CA GLY A 219 1.62 -16.31 36.59
C GLY A 219 2.48 -17.31 37.37
N GLY A 220 2.95 -16.89 38.55
CA GLY A 220 3.68 -17.76 39.44
C GLY A 220 2.81 -18.87 40.05
N LEU A 221 3.46 -19.95 40.50
CA LEU A 221 2.85 -21.23 40.88
C LEU A 221 1.83 -21.17 42.02
N THR A 222 1.89 -20.18 42.92
CA THR A 222 1.12 -20.21 44.17
C THR A 222 -0.12 -19.32 44.17
N ALA A 223 -0.09 -18.18 43.49
CA ALA A 223 -1.21 -17.22 43.46
C ALA A 223 -1.13 -16.19 42.31
N GLY A 224 -0.15 -16.31 41.42
CA GLY A 224 0.09 -15.29 40.40
C GLY A 224 -0.98 -15.32 39.31
N GLY A 225 -1.62 -14.18 39.06
CA GLY A 225 -2.49 -14.03 37.88
C GLY A 225 -1.68 -14.15 36.59
N ALA A 226 -2.29 -14.65 35.53
CA ALA A 226 -1.67 -14.66 34.22
C ALA A 226 -1.63 -13.27 33.56
N GLY A 227 -0.63 -13.05 32.72
CA GLY A 227 -0.59 -11.90 31.82
C GLY A 227 -1.61 -12.04 30.69
N ALA A 228 -2.22 -10.93 30.29
CA ALA A 228 -3.05 -10.90 29.08
C ALA A 228 -2.19 -11.02 27.82
N GLY A 229 -2.77 -11.55 26.74
CA GLY A 229 -2.17 -11.50 25.41
C GLY A 229 -2.17 -10.08 24.85
N GLY A 230 -1.16 -9.74 24.06
CA GLY A 230 -1.03 -8.43 23.43
C GLY A 230 -2.02 -8.22 22.29
N ILE A 231 -2.30 -6.97 21.97
CA ILE A 231 -3.22 -6.62 20.86
C ILE A 231 -2.51 -6.81 19.53
N GLY A 232 -3.19 -7.39 18.53
CA GLY A 232 -2.71 -7.46 17.16
C GLY A 232 -2.63 -6.07 16.52
N GLY A 233 -1.57 -5.82 15.77
CA GLY A 233 -1.37 -4.57 15.05
C GLY A 233 -2.43 -4.33 13.99
N ALA A 234 -2.84 -3.07 13.83
CA ALA A 234 -3.67 -2.65 12.70
C ALA A 234 -2.87 -2.71 11.40
N ALA A 235 -3.55 -2.93 10.29
CA ALA A 235 -2.93 -2.88 8.98
C ALA A 235 -2.81 -1.45 8.43
N GLY A 236 -1.92 -1.28 7.46
CA GLY A 236 -1.81 -0.06 6.67
C GLY A 236 -2.86 0.02 5.58
N VAL A 237 -3.18 1.25 5.16
CA VAL A 237 -4.08 1.50 4.04
C VAL A 237 -3.40 1.28 2.70
N GLY A 238 -4.16 0.90 1.68
CA GLY A 238 -3.67 0.82 0.31
C GLY A 238 -3.35 2.19 -0.29
N GLY A 239 -2.40 2.23 -1.21
CA GLY A 239 -1.98 3.44 -1.92
C GLY A 239 -2.96 3.85 -3.02
N VAL A 240 -2.82 5.08 -3.51
CA VAL A 240 -3.62 5.59 -4.63
C VAL A 240 -3.10 5.03 -5.96
N GLY A 241 -3.99 4.60 -6.85
CA GLY A 241 -3.62 4.18 -8.21
C GLY A 241 -3.04 5.33 -9.02
N ASN A 242 -3.86 6.35 -9.25
CA ASN A 242 -3.48 7.59 -9.91
C ASN A 242 -3.86 8.83 -9.08
N SER A 243 -2.88 9.61 -8.67
CA SER A 243 -3.04 10.95 -8.09
C SER A 243 -2.51 12.07 -8.99
N GLY A 244 -1.87 11.71 -10.11
CA GLY A 244 -1.36 12.64 -11.12
C GLY A 244 -2.27 12.68 -12.35
N THR A 245 -1.67 12.78 -13.53
CA THR A 245 -2.37 12.77 -14.82
C THR A 245 -2.01 11.52 -15.60
N VAL A 246 -3.01 10.84 -16.14
CA VAL A 246 -2.86 9.85 -17.19
C VAL A 246 -3.63 10.35 -18.42
N ASN A 247 -2.98 10.37 -19.57
CA ASN A 247 -3.55 10.81 -20.84
C ASN A 247 -3.27 9.74 -21.90
N GLY A 248 -4.29 9.27 -22.62
CA GLY A 248 -4.10 8.34 -23.75
C GLY A 248 -3.38 9.06 -24.89
N GLY A 249 -3.95 10.16 -25.37
CA GLY A 249 -3.25 11.11 -26.24
C GLY A 249 -4.21 12.12 -26.90
N THR A 250 -3.94 13.43 -26.78
CA THR A 250 -4.91 14.44 -27.31
C THR A 250 -4.91 14.58 -28.83
N ALA A 251 -3.92 14.00 -29.51
CA ALA A 251 -3.77 14.05 -30.97
C ALA A 251 -3.88 12.66 -31.61
N ASP A 252 -4.14 11.66 -30.79
CA ASP A 252 -4.29 10.29 -31.23
C ASP A 252 -5.76 9.97 -31.45
N ALA A 253 -6.05 9.07 -32.39
CA ALA A 253 -7.40 8.54 -32.63
C ALA A 253 -7.43 7.01 -32.39
N GLY A 254 -6.35 6.47 -31.82
CA GLY A 254 -6.24 5.09 -31.40
C GLY A 254 -7.25 4.71 -30.32
N LEU A 255 -7.25 3.42 -30.01
CA LEU A 255 -8.15 2.82 -29.03
C LEU A 255 -7.36 2.60 -27.73
N ASP A 256 -7.53 3.49 -26.76
CA ASP A 256 -6.75 3.43 -25.53
C ASP A 256 -7.48 2.69 -24.41
N THR A 257 -6.71 2.00 -23.58
CA THR A 257 -7.20 1.40 -22.34
C THR A 257 -6.43 1.96 -21.16
N VAL A 258 -7.08 2.80 -20.38
CA VAL A 258 -6.52 3.35 -19.14
C VAL A 258 -7.20 2.74 -17.93
N THR A 259 -6.42 2.15 -17.03
CA THR A 259 -6.90 1.61 -15.75
C THR A 259 -6.11 2.22 -14.60
N ALA A 260 -6.82 2.77 -13.61
CA ALA A 260 -6.25 3.19 -12.34
C ALA A 260 -6.90 2.43 -11.19
N THR A 261 -6.11 1.65 -10.46
CA THR A 261 -6.58 0.79 -9.37
C THR A 261 -5.93 1.17 -8.04
N GLY A 262 -6.73 1.38 -7.01
CA GLY A 262 -6.24 1.61 -5.67
C GLY A 262 -5.59 0.35 -5.12
N GLY A 263 -4.55 0.51 -4.29
CA GLY A 263 -3.93 -0.61 -3.61
C GLY A 263 -4.88 -1.27 -2.62
N ALA A 264 -4.77 -2.57 -2.40
CA ALA A 264 -5.52 -3.22 -1.35
C ALA A 264 -5.07 -2.75 0.05
N GLY A 265 -5.97 -2.76 1.02
CA GLY A 265 -5.60 -2.62 2.42
C GLY A 265 -4.79 -3.81 2.93
N GLY A 266 -3.94 -3.56 3.92
CA GLY A 266 -3.24 -4.62 4.65
C GLY A 266 -4.20 -5.45 5.50
N SER A 267 -3.79 -6.65 5.89
CA SER A 267 -4.56 -7.43 6.88
C SER A 267 -4.18 -7.08 8.31
N GLY A 268 -5.17 -6.96 9.18
CA GLY A 268 -4.97 -6.84 10.61
C GLY A 268 -4.39 -8.14 11.19
N ALA A 269 -3.62 -8.04 12.25
CA ALA A 269 -2.90 -9.18 12.80
C ALA A 269 -3.65 -9.87 13.94
N ALA A 270 -3.31 -11.12 14.23
CA ALA A 270 -3.89 -11.82 15.36
C ALA A 270 -3.52 -11.17 16.71
N GLY A 271 -4.45 -11.20 17.66
CA GLY A 271 -4.16 -10.93 19.07
C GLY A 271 -3.39 -12.08 19.71
N GLY A 272 -2.61 -11.76 20.74
CA GLY A 272 -1.80 -12.71 21.47
C GLY A 272 -2.61 -13.62 22.39
N VAL A 273 -2.09 -14.79 22.71
CA VAL A 273 -2.74 -15.71 23.66
C VAL A 273 -2.45 -15.26 25.09
N GLY A 274 -3.46 -15.33 25.96
CA GLY A 274 -3.29 -15.07 27.39
C GLY A 274 -2.43 -16.13 28.08
N GLY A 275 -1.67 -15.73 29.10
CA GLY A 275 -0.84 -16.63 29.88
C GLY A 275 -1.64 -17.57 30.77
N CYS A 276 -0.97 -18.56 31.33
CA CYS A 276 -1.55 -19.47 32.32
C CYS A 276 -1.32 -18.95 33.74
N GLY A 277 -2.29 -19.10 34.65
CA GLY A 277 -2.15 -18.55 36.00
C GLY A 277 -3.32 -18.79 36.93
N SER A 278 -3.29 -18.10 38.08
CA SER A 278 -4.35 -18.10 39.08
C SER A 278 -5.57 -17.31 38.61
N GLY A 279 -6.25 -17.88 37.61
CA GLY A 279 -7.04 -17.17 36.63
C GLY A 279 -6.25 -17.06 35.33
N GLY A 280 -6.78 -17.65 34.25
CA GLY A 280 -6.16 -17.57 32.94
C GLY A 280 -6.16 -16.15 32.39
N GLY A 281 -5.12 -15.78 31.63
CA GLY A 281 -4.96 -14.44 31.08
C GLY A 281 -5.98 -14.19 29.98
N ALA A 282 -6.49 -12.97 29.84
CA ALA A 282 -7.33 -12.65 28.69
C ALA A 282 -6.55 -12.79 27.38
N GLY A 283 -7.20 -13.27 26.32
CA GLY A 283 -6.66 -13.22 24.97
C GLY A 283 -6.63 -11.78 24.45
N GLY A 284 -5.65 -11.48 23.61
CA GLY A 284 -5.47 -10.17 22.99
C GLY A 284 -6.49 -9.91 21.89
N VAL A 285 -6.79 -8.64 21.63
CA VAL A 285 -7.71 -8.23 20.55
C VAL A 285 -7.01 -8.37 19.20
N GLY A 286 -7.72 -8.82 18.16
CA GLY A 286 -7.23 -8.83 16.78
C GLY A 286 -7.14 -7.43 16.19
N GLY A 287 -6.12 -7.17 15.37
CA GLY A 287 -5.90 -5.87 14.74
C GLY A 287 -6.92 -5.57 13.64
N ALA A 288 -7.22 -4.30 13.42
CA ALA A 288 -8.10 -3.89 12.33
C ALA A 288 -7.44 -4.09 10.95
N GLY A 289 -8.24 -4.45 9.95
CA GLY A 289 -7.82 -4.46 8.55
C GLY A 289 -7.66 -3.04 8.01
N GLY A 290 -6.75 -2.86 7.06
CA GLY A 290 -6.50 -1.57 6.42
C GLY A 290 -7.56 -1.23 5.39
N ALA A 291 -7.85 0.06 5.19
CA ALA A 291 -8.71 0.48 4.09
C ALA A 291 -8.06 0.25 2.73
N GLY A 292 -8.87 -0.03 1.71
CA GLY A 292 -8.43 -0.01 0.31
C GLY A 292 -8.11 1.41 -0.16
N GLY A 293 -7.18 1.52 -1.11
CA GLY A 293 -6.74 2.78 -1.70
C GLY A 293 -7.70 3.32 -2.76
N ILE A 294 -7.53 4.59 -3.10
CA ILE A 294 -8.34 5.24 -4.15
C ILE A 294 -7.83 4.80 -5.53
N GLY A 295 -8.72 4.48 -6.46
CA GLY A 295 -8.37 4.21 -7.85
C GLY A 295 -7.77 5.43 -8.53
N ASN A 296 -8.60 6.45 -8.72
CA ASN A 296 -8.21 7.73 -9.30
C ASN A 296 -8.58 8.90 -8.38
N SER A 297 -7.59 9.68 -7.94
CA SER A 297 -7.78 10.98 -7.30
C SER A 297 -7.26 12.15 -8.14
N GLY A 298 -6.60 11.86 -9.27
CA GLY A 298 -6.09 12.84 -10.23
C GLY A 298 -6.97 12.92 -11.48
N THR A 299 -6.33 13.02 -12.64
CA THR A 299 -7.00 13.09 -13.94
C THR A 299 -6.69 11.86 -14.78
N ILE A 300 -7.73 11.25 -15.34
CA ILE A 300 -7.63 10.29 -16.44
C ILE A 300 -8.32 10.91 -17.64
N ASN A 301 -7.61 10.95 -18.76
CA ASN A 301 -8.13 11.37 -20.04
C ASN A 301 -7.85 10.29 -21.11
N GLY A 302 -8.88 9.91 -21.87
CA GLY A 302 -8.73 9.02 -23.03
C GLY A 302 -8.02 9.74 -24.17
N GLY A 303 -8.51 10.92 -24.54
CA GLY A 303 -8.00 11.68 -25.66
C GLY A 303 -9.00 11.66 -26.80
N ALA A 304 -8.55 11.68 -28.05
CA ALA A 304 -9.46 11.45 -29.15
C ALA A 304 -9.51 9.94 -29.45
N GLY A 305 -10.65 9.44 -29.92
CA GLY A 305 -10.77 8.02 -30.25
C GLY A 305 -11.96 7.35 -29.59
N VAL A 306 -11.83 6.06 -29.29
CA VAL A 306 -12.84 5.29 -28.57
C VAL A 306 -12.12 4.58 -27.44
N ASP A 307 -12.26 5.10 -26.24
CA ASP A 307 -11.38 4.69 -25.15
C ASP A 307 -12.10 3.84 -24.12
N THR A 308 -11.33 3.02 -23.41
CA THR A 308 -11.80 2.27 -22.25
C THR A 308 -11.11 2.81 -21.00
N LEU A 309 -11.86 3.53 -20.18
CA LEU A 309 -11.34 4.18 -18.98
C LEU A 309 -11.90 3.51 -17.72
N LYS A 310 -11.02 3.05 -16.84
CA LYS A 310 -11.37 2.33 -15.61
C LYS A 310 -10.73 2.96 -14.39
N ALA A 311 -11.54 3.26 -13.37
CA ALA A 311 -11.06 3.71 -12.07
C ALA A 311 -11.64 2.81 -10.97
N ASN A 312 -10.79 1.99 -10.35
CA ASN A 312 -11.18 0.95 -9.41
C ASN A 312 -10.62 1.22 -8.01
N GLY A 313 -11.46 1.19 -6.99
CA GLY A 313 -11.02 1.27 -5.60
C GLY A 313 -10.33 -0.02 -5.18
N GLY A 314 -9.34 0.09 -4.30
CA GLY A 314 -8.69 -1.08 -3.71
C GLY A 314 -9.61 -1.81 -2.75
N SER A 315 -9.45 -3.12 -2.58
CA SER A 315 -10.19 -3.86 -1.56
C SER A 315 -9.72 -3.49 -0.15
N GLY A 316 -10.65 -3.50 0.81
CA GLY A 316 -10.35 -3.44 2.23
C GLY A 316 -9.69 -4.73 2.71
N GLY A 317 -8.80 -4.60 3.69
CA GLY A 317 -8.10 -5.73 4.29
C GLY A 317 -8.94 -6.45 5.36
N ALA A 318 -8.66 -7.73 5.57
CA ALA A 318 -9.32 -8.50 6.62
C ALA A 318 -8.88 -8.05 8.02
N GLY A 319 -9.79 -8.10 8.98
CA GLY A 319 -9.47 -7.96 10.40
C GLY A 319 -8.74 -9.19 10.95
N GLY A 320 -7.91 -8.99 11.96
CA GLY A 320 -7.15 -10.04 12.62
C GLY A 320 -8.01 -10.86 13.59
N VAL A 321 -7.63 -12.11 13.83
CA VAL A 321 -8.34 -12.95 14.79
C VAL A 321 -8.05 -12.54 16.25
N GLY A 322 -9.03 -12.66 17.13
CA GLY A 322 -8.83 -12.52 18.57
C GLY A 322 -7.96 -13.65 19.12
N GLY A 323 -7.13 -13.33 20.11
CA GLY A 323 -6.28 -14.29 20.80
C GLY A 323 -7.06 -15.21 21.72
N LYS A 324 -6.58 -16.44 21.91
CA LYS A 324 -7.18 -17.36 22.87
C LYS A 324 -6.95 -16.86 24.31
N GLY A 325 -7.93 -17.02 25.19
CA GLY A 325 -7.73 -16.90 26.62
C GLY A 325 -6.79 -17.97 27.17
N GLY A 326 -5.99 -17.61 28.17
CA GLY A 326 -5.08 -18.52 28.85
C GLY A 326 -5.81 -19.47 29.80
N ASN A 327 -5.14 -20.54 30.20
CA ASN A 327 -5.75 -21.56 31.05
C ASN A 327 -5.61 -21.21 32.54
N GLY A 328 -6.57 -21.61 33.37
CA GLY A 328 -6.37 -21.65 34.82
C GLY A 328 -5.35 -22.74 35.18
N ILE A 329 -4.61 -22.60 36.29
CA ILE A 329 -3.59 -23.59 36.71
C ILE A 329 -4.07 -24.54 37.82
N SER A 330 -5.20 -24.26 38.48
CA SER A 330 -5.70 -25.09 39.57
C SER A 330 -7.22 -25.32 39.54
N ALA A 331 -7.66 -26.27 40.37
CA ALA A 331 -9.00 -26.82 40.42
C ALA A 331 -10.10 -25.75 40.42
N THR A 332 -10.00 -24.64 41.15
CA THR A 332 -11.11 -23.69 41.25
C THR A 332 -11.01 -22.49 40.30
N GLN A 333 -9.95 -22.42 39.50
CA GLN A 333 -9.63 -21.20 38.77
C GLN A 333 -10.25 -21.17 37.37
N PRO A 334 -10.87 -20.05 36.98
CA PRO A 334 -11.45 -19.91 35.66
C PRO A 334 -10.38 -19.77 34.57
N GLY A 335 -10.73 -20.18 33.35
CA GLY A 335 -9.97 -19.82 32.16
C GLY A 335 -10.13 -18.34 31.82
N GLY A 336 -9.15 -17.78 31.11
CA GLY A 336 -9.20 -16.40 30.63
C GLY A 336 -10.21 -16.24 29.49
N ALA A 337 -10.80 -15.05 29.36
CA ALA A 337 -11.67 -14.77 28.22
C ALA A 337 -10.87 -14.74 26.90
N GLY A 338 -11.50 -15.15 25.80
CA GLY A 338 -10.95 -14.96 24.45
C GLY A 338 -10.99 -13.49 24.03
N GLY A 339 -10.05 -13.09 23.19
CA GLY A 339 -9.95 -11.74 22.65
C GLY A 339 -10.98 -11.47 21.56
N VAL A 340 -11.33 -10.20 21.37
CA VAL A 340 -12.25 -9.78 20.29
C VAL A 340 -11.54 -9.84 18.93
N GLY A 341 -12.24 -10.21 17.87
CA GLY A 341 -11.74 -10.14 16.50
C GLY A 341 -11.64 -8.69 15.99
N GLY A 342 -10.66 -8.41 15.14
CA GLY A 342 -10.46 -7.10 14.54
C GLY A 342 -11.52 -6.78 13.49
N ALA A 343 -11.87 -5.50 13.32
CA ALA A 343 -12.76 -5.07 12.24
C ALA A 343 -12.10 -5.23 10.87
N GLY A 344 -12.88 -5.53 9.84
CA GLY A 344 -12.45 -5.46 8.44
C GLY A 344 -12.27 -4.01 7.98
N GLY A 345 -11.31 -3.78 7.08
CA GLY A 345 -11.07 -2.46 6.49
C GLY A 345 -12.13 -2.10 5.46
N SER A 346 -12.40 -0.81 5.27
CA SER A 346 -13.31 -0.36 4.20
C SER A 346 -12.70 -0.56 2.81
N GLY A 347 -13.55 -0.75 1.81
CA GLY A 347 -13.13 -0.65 0.41
C GLY A 347 -12.73 0.77 0.03
N GLY A 348 -11.87 0.88 -0.97
CA GLY A 348 -11.39 2.16 -1.51
C GLY A 348 -12.38 2.81 -2.46
N VAL A 349 -12.23 4.11 -2.69
CA VAL A 349 -13.05 4.84 -3.67
C VAL A 349 -12.54 4.56 -5.09
N GLY A 350 -13.45 4.32 -6.05
CA GLY A 350 -13.08 4.16 -7.46
C GLY A 350 -12.47 5.43 -8.05
N ASN A 351 -13.27 6.49 -8.09
CA ASN A 351 -12.85 7.82 -8.54
C ASN A 351 -13.24 8.91 -7.54
N SER A 352 -12.28 9.72 -7.14
CA SER A 352 -12.46 10.99 -6.44
C SER A 352 -11.92 12.20 -7.22
N GLY A 353 -11.32 11.96 -8.39
CA GLY A 353 -10.78 12.98 -9.28
C GLY A 353 -11.65 13.16 -10.54
N ALA A 354 -10.99 13.39 -11.69
CA ALA A 354 -11.63 13.54 -12.99
C ALA A 354 -11.34 12.33 -13.89
N VAL A 355 -12.39 11.82 -14.56
CA VAL A 355 -12.27 10.84 -15.65
C VAL A 355 -13.06 11.37 -16.83
N ASN A 356 -12.36 11.65 -17.94
CA ASN A 356 -12.93 12.21 -19.17
C ASN A 356 -12.57 11.33 -20.36
N GLY A 357 -13.55 10.98 -21.18
CA GLY A 357 -13.37 10.28 -22.45
C GLY A 357 -12.96 11.21 -23.58
N ASP A 358 -13.24 12.51 -23.44
CA ASP A 358 -12.94 13.54 -24.45
C ASP A 358 -13.81 13.35 -25.73
N LEU A 359 -13.23 13.50 -26.93
CA LEU A 359 -13.95 13.45 -28.20
C LEU A 359 -13.97 12.01 -28.69
N GLY A 360 -14.97 11.26 -28.23
CA GLY A 360 -15.03 9.83 -28.49
C GLY A 360 -16.34 9.17 -28.11
N ALA A 361 -16.43 7.87 -28.37
CA ALA A 361 -17.53 7.03 -27.87
C ALA A 361 -17.00 6.14 -26.75
N ASP A 362 -16.69 6.75 -25.61
CA ASP A 362 -15.86 6.11 -24.59
C ASP A 362 -16.64 5.21 -23.64
N VAL A 363 -15.98 4.15 -23.19
CA VAL A 363 -16.48 3.22 -22.19
C VAL A 363 -15.81 3.53 -20.85
N ILE A 364 -16.49 4.34 -20.04
CA ILE A 364 -16.01 4.73 -18.72
C ILE A 364 -16.67 3.85 -17.65
N THR A 365 -15.86 3.16 -16.86
CA THR A 365 -16.30 2.37 -15.71
C THR A 365 -15.60 2.81 -14.44
N VAL A 366 -16.36 3.16 -13.41
CA VAL A 366 -15.81 3.49 -12.10
C VAL A 366 -16.40 2.55 -11.05
N THR A 367 -15.52 1.82 -10.35
CA THR A 367 -15.91 0.79 -9.39
C THR A 367 -15.29 1.04 -8.02
N GLY A 368 -16.10 1.04 -6.96
CA GLY A 368 -15.61 1.09 -5.59
C GLY A 368 -15.01 -0.26 -5.17
N GLY A 369 -14.05 -0.23 -4.25
CA GLY A 369 -13.44 -1.45 -3.73
C GLY A 369 -14.35 -2.20 -2.77
N ASN A 370 -14.21 -3.52 -2.68
CA ASN A 370 -14.96 -4.29 -1.68
C ASN A 370 -14.42 -4.04 -0.27
N GLY A 371 -15.30 -4.08 0.73
CA GLY A 371 -14.91 -4.08 2.14
C GLY A 371 -14.25 -5.40 2.55
N GLY A 372 -13.37 -5.33 3.55
CA GLY A 372 -12.71 -6.49 4.14
C GLY A 372 -13.59 -7.21 5.16
N ASN A 373 -13.32 -8.50 5.37
CA ASN A 373 -14.03 -9.30 6.36
C ASN A 373 -13.56 -8.97 7.78
N GLY A 374 -14.47 -9.04 8.75
CA GLY A 374 -14.11 -8.99 10.17
C GLY A 374 -13.37 -10.26 10.60
N GLY A 375 -12.44 -10.13 11.55
CA GLY A 375 -11.70 -11.24 12.13
C GLY A 375 -12.55 -12.05 13.11
N ALA A 376 -12.26 -13.34 13.25
CA ALA A 376 -12.94 -14.19 14.23
C ALA A 376 -12.60 -13.78 15.66
N GLY A 377 -13.53 -13.96 16.61
CA GLY A 377 -13.25 -13.87 18.03
C GLY A 377 -12.38 -15.02 18.52
N GLY A 378 -11.56 -14.78 19.52
CA GLY A 378 -10.70 -15.78 20.14
C GLY A 378 -11.48 -16.72 21.06
N ASN A 379 -11.03 -17.96 21.18
CA ASN A 379 -11.67 -18.90 22.09
C ASN A 379 -11.35 -18.57 23.55
N GLY A 380 -12.29 -18.89 24.45
CA GLY A 380 -12.02 -18.85 25.89
C GLY A 380 -10.97 -19.88 26.30
N GLY A 381 -10.23 -19.55 27.36
CA GLY A 381 -9.30 -20.46 28.01
C GLY A 381 -10.01 -21.56 28.77
N THR A 382 -9.35 -22.70 28.98
CA THR A 382 -9.93 -23.80 29.76
C THR A 382 -9.81 -23.52 31.25
N GLY A 383 -10.88 -23.79 32.01
CA GLY A 383 -10.82 -23.87 33.47
C GLY A 383 -10.59 -25.32 33.89
N CYS A 384 -9.76 -25.57 34.90
CA CYS A 384 -9.40 -26.95 35.26
C CYS A 384 -10.56 -27.68 35.92
N ASN A 385 -11.03 -27.20 37.08
CA ASN A 385 -12.36 -27.54 37.61
C ASN A 385 -13.23 -26.27 37.77
N GLY A 386 -12.70 -25.09 37.43
CA GLY A 386 -13.45 -23.84 37.33
C GLY A 386 -14.14 -23.70 35.97
N PRO A 387 -15.03 -22.71 35.80
CA PRO A 387 -15.65 -22.46 34.50
C PRO A 387 -14.59 -22.09 33.46
N GLY A 388 -14.77 -22.53 32.22
CA GLY A 388 -13.98 -22.02 31.10
C GLY A 388 -14.24 -20.53 30.87
N GLY A 389 -13.28 -19.85 30.25
CA GLY A 389 -13.42 -18.45 29.88
C GLY A 389 -14.46 -18.25 28.79
N ALA A 390 -15.07 -17.06 28.73
CA ALA A 390 -15.95 -16.72 27.62
C ALA A 390 -15.19 -16.67 26.28
N GLY A 391 -15.85 -17.01 25.17
CA GLY A 391 -15.33 -16.72 23.84
C GLY A 391 -15.38 -15.22 23.54
N GLY A 392 -14.46 -14.74 22.72
CA GLY A 392 -14.44 -13.37 22.24
C GLY A 392 -15.46 -13.12 21.14
N LEU A 393 -15.90 -11.86 20.99
CA LEU A 393 -16.78 -11.47 19.90
C LEU A 393 -16.03 -11.43 18.57
N GLY A 394 -16.72 -11.72 17.47
CA GLY A 394 -16.20 -11.51 16.13
C GLY A 394 -16.09 -10.02 15.79
N GLY A 395 -15.20 -9.70 14.84
CA GLY A 395 -15.00 -8.35 14.34
C GLY A 395 -16.05 -7.92 13.33
N ALA A 396 -16.32 -6.61 13.27
CA ALA A 396 -17.26 -6.04 12.30
C ALA A 396 -16.76 -6.18 10.84
N ALA A 397 -17.69 -6.26 9.90
CA ALA A 397 -17.39 -6.19 8.47
C ALA A 397 -16.93 -4.78 8.06
N GLY A 398 -16.02 -4.72 7.09
CA GLY A 398 -15.68 -3.49 6.40
C GLY A 398 -16.77 -3.07 5.41
N ALA A 399 -17.05 -1.78 5.33
CA ALA A 399 -17.96 -1.23 4.33
C ALA A 399 -17.37 -1.31 2.92
N GLY A 400 -18.23 -1.49 1.91
CA GLY A 400 -17.85 -1.31 0.51
C GLY A 400 -17.48 0.15 0.20
N GLY A 401 -16.55 0.33 -0.72
CA GLY A 401 -16.12 1.64 -1.20
C GLY A 401 -17.10 2.25 -2.19
N LEU A 402 -17.14 3.58 -2.25
CA LEU A 402 -17.95 4.29 -3.23
C LEU A 402 -17.33 4.17 -4.62
N GLY A 403 -18.16 4.00 -5.65
CA GLY A 403 -17.73 4.04 -7.05
C GLY A 403 -17.12 5.39 -7.37
N ASN A 404 -17.96 6.43 -7.41
CA ASN A 404 -17.54 7.78 -7.78
C ASN A 404 -17.95 8.82 -6.72
N THR A 405 -17.01 9.66 -6.32
CA THR A 405 -17.24 10.91 -5.56
C THR A 405 -16.66 12.13 -6.28
N GLY A 406 -16.04 11.94 -7.45
CA GLY A 406 -15.46 12.99 -8.28
C GLY A 406 -16.31 13.29 -9.52
N THR A 407 -15.67 13.88 -10.53
CA THR A 407 -16.30 14.19 -11.82
C THR A 407 -16.05 13.06 -12.82
N VAL A 408 -17.12 12.63 -13.48
CA VAL A 408 -17.08 11.67 -14.58
C VAL A 408 -17.92 12.20 -15.72
N GLU A 409 -17.55 11.87 -16.95
CA GLU A 409 -18.33 12.24 -18.13
C GLU A 409 -19.71 11.57 -18.15
N ALA A 410 -20.66 12.17 -18.86
CA ALA A 410 -21.99 11.62 -19.05
C ALA A 410 -21.92 10.26 -19.77
N GLY A 411 -22.76 9.30 -19.35
CA GLY A 411 -22.74 7.92 -19.90
C GLY A 411 -21.86 6.92 -19.13
N THR A 412 -21.19 7.36 -18.07
CA THR A 412 -20.34 6.51 -17.21
C THR A 412 -21.12 5.43 -16.45
N THR A 413 -20.59 4.21 -16.39
CA THR A 413 -21.07 3.16 -15.48
C THR A 413 -20.40 3.30 -14.12
N VAL A 414 -21.19 3.51 -13.07
CA VAL A 414 -20.70 3.63 -11.68
C VAL A 414 -21.20 2.46 -10.84
N VAL A 415 -20.28 1.74 -10.20
CA VAL A 415 -20.57 0.59 -9.34
C VAL A 415 -19.95 0.83 -7.96
N ASN A 416 -20.73 0.66 -6.89
CA ASN A 416 -20.18 0.65 -5.53
C ASN A 416 -19.62 -0.73 -5.19
N GLY A 417 -18.61 -0.77 -4.33
CA GLY A 417 -18.08 -2.03 -3.83
C GLY A 417 -19.04 -2.69 -2.83
N ASN A 418 -18.90 -4.01 -2.68
CA ASN A 418 -19.70 -4.76 -1.72
C ASN A 418 -19.10 -4.65 -0.32
N SER A 419 -19.92 -4.70 0.72
CA SER A 419 -19.44 -4.86 2.09
C SER A 419 -18.83 -6.25 2.33
N GLY A 420 -17.91 -6.36 3.28
CA GLY A 420 -17.37 -7.63 3.75
C GLY A 420 -18.34 -8.42 4.62
N SER A 421 -17.91 -9.59 5.10
CA SER A 421 -18.65 -10.38 6.09
C SER A 421 -18.20 -10.10 7.52
N VAL A 422 -19.12 -10.19 8.48
CA VAL A 422 -18.80 -10.10 9.92
C VAL A 422 -18.03 -11.36 10.34
N GLY A 423 -17.05 -11.21 11.23
CA GLY A 423 -16.29 -12.32 11.77
C GLY A 423 -17.13 -13.18 12.71
N PRO A 424 -16.92 -14.51 12.76
CA PRO A 424 -17.63 -15.36 13.71
C PRO A 424 -17.16 -15.10 15.15
N ASN A 425 -18.05 -15.34 16.12
CA ASN A 425 -17.68 -15.31 17.54
C ASN A 425 -16.77 -16.50 17.89
N GLY A 426 -15.89 -16.31 18.87
CA GLY A 426 -15.10 -17.37 19.47
C GLY A 426 -15.96 -18.29 20.34
N VAL A 427 -15.49 -19.51 20.52
CA VAL A 427 -16.16 -20.52 21.35
C VAL A 427 -15.76 -20.33 22.82
N ALA A 428 -16.71 -20.50 23.74
CA ALA A 428 -16.40 -20.54 25.17
C ALA A 428 -15.44 -21.68 25.50
N GLY A 429 -14.55 -21.45 26.45
CA GLY A 429 -13.66 -22.47 26.98
C GLY A 429 -14.45 -23.57 27.69
N VAL A 430 -13.92 -24.79 27.69
CA VAL A 430 -14.50 -25.92 28.40
C VAL A 430 -13.93 -26.05 29.81
N ASN A 431 -14.74 -26.57 30.73
CA ASN A 431 -14.25 -27.10 32.00
C ASN A 431 -13.77 -28.53 31.76
N ASN A 432 -12.50 -28.82 32.04
CA ASN A 432 -11.92 -30.13 31.74
C ASN A 432 -12.06 -31.14 32.89
N GLY A 433 -12.72 -30.77 33.99
CA GLY A 433 -12.97 -31.67 35.13
C GLY A 433 -11.72 -32.16 35.87
N GLY A 434 -10.56 -31.50 35.68
CA GLY A 434 -9.28 -31.92 36.23
C GLY A 434 -8.09 -31.69 35.29
N VAL A 435 -6.94 -31.35 35.89
CA VAL A 435 -5.59 -31.11 35.32
C VAL A 435 -5.58 -30.38 33.97
N CYS A 436 -5.38 -29.06 33.99
CA CYS A 436 -4.92 -28.34 32.81
C CYS A 436 -3.39 -28.44 32.72
N SER A 437 -2.87 -28.72 31.53
CA SER A 437 -1.47 -28.44 31.22
C SER A 437 -1.34 -26.99 30.74
N CYS A 438 -0.38 -26.27 31.32
CA CYS A 438 -0.03 -24.89 30.99
C CYS A 438 1.19 -24.81 30.09
#